data_AF-A0A2M7X8G8-F1
#
_entry.id   AF-A0A2M7X8G8-F1
#
_cell.length_a   1.000
_cell.length_b   1.000
_cell.length_c   1.000
_cell.angle_alpha   90.00
_cell.angle_beta   90.00
_cell.angle_gamma   90.00
#
_symmetry.space_group_name_H-M   'P 1'
#
loop_
_entity.id
_entity.type
_entity.pdbx_description
1 polymer ?
#
loop_
_entity_poly.entity_id
_entity_poly.type
_entity_poly.pdbx_seq_one_letter_code
_entity_poly.pdbx_strand_id
1 'polypeptide(L)' 'GELRPEQKLSLLKAEQQSGHRIAMVGDGINDAPVLAAADLAIAIGEAAP' A
#
# COMPACT_ATOMS: atom_id res chain seq x y z
N GLY A 1 -2.15 -0.13 17.20
CA GLY A 1 -3.10 0.86 16.65
C GLY A 1 -2.83 0.95 15.17
N GLU A 2 -3.80 0.62 14.33
CA GLU A 2 -3.64 0.69 12.88
C GLU A 2 -3.48 2.14 12.42
N LEU A 3 -2.54 2.38 11.50
CA LEU A 3 -2.43 3.64 10.80
C LEU A 3 -3.64 3.80 9.87
N ARG A 4 -4.26 4.98 9.89
CA ARG A 4 -5.35 5.30 8.96
C ARG A 4 -4.84 5.28 7.51
N PRO A 5 -5.68 4.96 6.52
CA PRO A 5 -5.29 4.90 5.12
C PRO A 5 -4.57 6.16 4.62
N GLU A 6 -5.00 7.34 5.06
CA GLU A 6 -4.39 8.62 4.66
C GLU A 6 -2.97 8.79 5.20
N GLN A 7 -2.70 8.24 6.39
CA GLN A 7 -1.37 8.28 7.00
C GLN A 7 -0.42 7.32 6.27
N LYS A 8 -0.89 6.12 5.90
CA LYS A 8 -0.11 5.19 5.07
C LYS A 8 0.25 5.81 3.73
N LEU A 9 -0.72 6.47 3.08
CA LEU A 9 -0.50 7.14 1.79
C LEU A 9 0.51 8.30 1.89
N SER A 10 0.44 9.09 2.97
CA SER A 10 1.36 10.20 3.20
C SER A 10 2.79 9.70 3.41
N LEU A 11 2.97 8.63 4.20
CA LEU A 11 4.26 8.00 4.42
C LEU A 11 4.84 7.43 3.12
N LEU A 12 4.02 6.70 2.35
CA LEU A 12 4.41 6.14 1.06
C LEU A 12 4.94 7.23 0.12
N LYS A 13 4.23 8.36 0.01
CA LYS A 13 4.65 9.49 -0.83
C LYS A 13 5.93 10.15 -0.34
N ALA A 14 6.11 10.29 0.97
CA ALA A 14 7.32 10.88 1.55
C ALA A 14 8.56 10.01 1.27
N GLU A 15 8.42 8.69 1.37
CA GLU A 15 9.51 7.76 1.06
C GLU A 15 9.83 7.72 -0.44
N GLN A 16 8.81 7.76 -1.30
CA GLN A 16 8.99 7.89 -2.75
C GLN A 16 9.73 9.18 -3.12
N GLN A 17 9.36 10.31 -2.51
CA GLN A 17 10.05 11.60 -2.72
C GLN A 17 11.49 11.58 -2.23
N SER A 18 11.80 10.72 -1.25
CA SER A 18 13.17 10.49 -0.76
C SER A 18 13.99 9.56 -1.68
N GLY A 19 13.39 9.11 -2.79
CA GLY A 19 14.04 8.26 -3.80
C GLY A 19 13.93 6.76 -3.54
N HIS A 20 13.15 6.34 -2.55
CA HIS A 20 12.89 4.92 -2.29
C HIS A 20 11.80 4.38 -3.23
N ARG A 21 11.94 3.11 -3.64
CA ARG A 21 10.86 2.38 -4.31
C ARG A 21 10.06 1.61 -3.27
N ILE A 22 8.75 1.78 -3.29
CA ILE A 22 7.86 1.26 -2.26
C ILE A 22 7.06 0.07 -2.79
N ALA A 23 7.16 -1.05 -2.08
CA ALA A 23 6.29 -2.20 -2.26
C ALA A 23 5.23 -2.22 -1.16
N MET A 24 3.96 -2.33 -1.54
CA MET A 24 2.83 -2.48 -0.62
C MET A 24 2.24 -3.89 -0.75
N VAL A 25 1.92 -4.49 0.39
CA VAL A 25 1.25 -5.79 0.47
C VAL A 25 -0.03 -5.61 1.28
N GLY A 26 -1.17 -6.07 0.76
CA GLY A 26 -2.47 -5.92 1.43
C GLY A 26 -3.53 -6.85 0.85
N ASP A 27 -4.76 -6.76 1.36
CA ASP A 27 -5.90 -7.61 0.95
C ASP A 27 -6.55 -7.15 -0.38
N GLY A 28 -6.21 -5.95 -0.85
CA GLY A 28 -6.81 -5.34 -2.04
C GLY A 28 -8.21 -4.76 -1.83
N ILE A 29 -8.82 -4.92 -0.66
CA ILE A 29 -10.17 -4.42 -0.34
C ILE A 29 -10.08 -3.14 0.49
N ASN A 30 -9.37 -3.20 1.62
CA ASN A 30 -9.26 -2.09 2.57
C ASN A 30 -8.09 -1.15 2.22
N ASP A 31 -7.04 -1.71 1.63
CA ASP A 31 -5.81 -0.98 1.29
C ASP A 31 -5.73 -0.58 -0.20
N ALA A 32 -6.82 -0.69 -0.96
CA ALA A 32 -6.84 -0.41 -2.40
C ALA A 32 -6.22 0.96 -2.79
N PRO A 33 -6.51 2.08 -2.10
CA PRO A 33 -5.92 3.38 -2.44
C PRO A 33 -4.41 3.43 -2.21
N VAL A 34 -3.92 2.72 -1.19
CA VAL A 34 -2.50 2.73 -0.82
C VAL A 34 -1.71 1.76 -1.68
N LEU A 35 -2.30 0.59 -2.01
CA LEU A 35 -1.76 -0.34 -2.99
C LEU A 35 -1.62 0.32 -4.37
N ALA A 36 -2.64 1.06 -4.82
CA ALA A 36 -2.59 1.75 -6.11
C ALA A 36 -1.52 2.84 -6.21
N ALA A 37 -1.07 3.40 -5.08
CA ALA A 37 -0.05 4.45 -5.05
C ALA A 37 1.39 3.90 -4.99
N ALA A 38 1.56 2.62 -4.68
CA ALA A 38 2.88 1.99 -4.57
C ALA A 38 3.53 1.77 -5.93
N ASP A 39 4.87 1.72 -5.94
CA ASP A 39 5.64 1.35 -7.13
C ASP A 39 5.44 -0.13 -7.47
N LEU A 40 5.19 -0.96 -6.46
CA LEU A 40 4.80 -2.36 -6.59
C LEU A 40 3.70 -2.69 -5.58
N ALA A 41 2.61 -3.26 -6.06
CA ALA A 41 1.49 -3.68 -5.21
C ALA A 41 1.30 -5.20 -5.28
N ILE A 42 1.16 -5.83 -4.12
CA ILE A 42 0.82 -7.25 -3.99
C ILE A 42 -0.49 -7.34 -3.21
N ALA A 43 -1.57 -7.67 -3.91
CA ALA A 43 -2.84 -7.98 -3.30
C ALA A 43 -2.90 -9.49 -3.01
N ILE A 44 -3.08 -9.86 -1.74
CA ILE A 44 -3.34 -11.23 -1.32
C ILE A 44 -4.85 -11.37 -1.20
N GLY A 45 -5.48 -11.93 -2.23
CA GLY A 45 -6.86 -12.39 -2.16
C GLY A 45 -6.96 -13.75 -1.46
N GLU A 46 -8.16 -14.12 -1.00
CA GLU A 46 -8.45 -15.52 -0.69
C GLU A 46 -8.15 -16.35 -1.95
N ALA A 47 -7.26 -17.34 -1.84
CA ALA A 47 -7.13 -18.35 -2.87
C ALA A 47 -8.47 -19.09 -2.95
N ALA A 48 -9.26 -18.83 -4.00
CA ALA A 48 -10.40 -19.66 -4.31
C ALA A 48 -9.89 -21.10 -4.52
N PRO A 49 -10.52 -22.11 -3.89
CA PRO A 49 -10.09 -23.51 -4.00
C PRO A 49 -10.16 -24.04 -5.43
#